data_AF-A0A925LCF4-F1
#
_entry.id   AF-A0A925LCF4-F1
#
_cell.length_a   1.000
_cell.length_b   1.000
_cell.length_c   1.000
_cell.angle_alpha   90.00
_cell.angle_beta   90.00
_cell.angle_gamma   90.00
#
_symmetry.space_group_name_H-M   'P 1'
#
loop_
_entity.id
_entity.type
_entity.pdbx_description
1 polymer ?
#
loop_
_entity_poly.entity_id
_entity_poly.type
_entity_poly.pdbx_seq_one_letter_code
_entity_poly.pdbx_strand_id
1 'polypeptide(L)' 'MKSYIECVDISASINQYPILEKVNIKIESGKIYAIIGENGSGKTTFAQLLCGA' A
#
# COMPACT_ATOMS: atom_id res chain seq x y z
N MET A 1 0.40 5.01 23.73
CA MET A 1 0.41 3.94 22.70
C MET A 1 1.15 4.45 21.48
N LYS A 2 1.94 3.62 20.80
CA LYS A 2 2.42 3.96 19.45
C LYS A 2 1.31 3.62 18.46
N SER A 3 0.77 4.62 17.78
CA SER A 3 -0.21 4.43 16.71
C SER A 3 0.53 4.24 15.39
N TYR A 4 0.13 3.25 14.59
CA TYR A 4 0.69 2.98 13.27
C TYR A 4 -0.33 2.25 12.41
N ILE A 5 -0.13 2.30 11.09
CA ILE A 5 -0.79 1.40 10.13
C ILE A 5 0.18 0.27 9.82
N GLU A 6 -0.28 -0.97 9.85
CA GLU A 6 0.48 -2.14 9.44
C GLU A 6 -0.27 -2.91 8.37
N CYS A 7 0.44 -3.19 7.28
CA CYS A 7 -0.03 -3.99 6.17
C CYS A 7 0.79 -5.27 6.15
N VAL A 8 0.10 -6.42 6.20
CA VAL A 8 0.73 -7.74 6.16
C VAL A 8 0.24 -8.46 4.92
N ASP A 9 1.17 -8.85 4.05
CA ASP A 9 0.94 -9.60 2.80
C ASP A 9 -0.20 -9.05 1.91
N ILE A 10 -0.34 -7.72 1.83
CA ILE A 10 -1.39 -7.12 1.01
C ILE A 10 -1.13 -7.41 -0.47
N SER A 11 -2.15 -7.96 -1.12
CA SER A 11 -2.15 -8.26 -2.54
C SER A 11 -3.41 -7.71 -3.18
N ALA A 12 -3.32 -7.28 -4.43
CA ALA A 12 -4.45 -6.71 -5.17
C ALA A 12 -4.35 -7.04 -6.65
N SER A 13 -5.51 -7.25 -7.28
CA SER A 13 -5.60 -7.59 -8.70
C SER A 13 -6.76 -6.86 -9.37
N ILE A 14 -6.58 -6.49 -10.64
CA ILE A 14 -7.62 -5.92 -11.50
C ILE A 14 -7.81 -6.87 -12.67
N ASN A 15 -9.03 -7.31 -12.93
CA ASN A 15 -9.33 -8.26 -14.01
C ASN A 15 -8.42 -9.50 -13.97
N GLN A 16 -8.16 -10.06 -12.79
CA GLN A 16 -7.24 -11.18 -12.53
C GLN A 16 -5.75 -10.88 -12.77
N TYR A 17 -5.38 -9.68 -13.20
CA TYR A 17 -4.00 -9.27 -13.32
C TYR A 17 -3.47 -8.75 -11.98
N PRO A 18 -2.38 -9.31 -11.43
CA PRO A 18 -1.79 -8.84 -10.18
C PRO A 18 -1.21 -7.43 -10.32
N ILE A 19 -1.55 -6.54 -9.39
CA ILE A 19 -1.04 -5.17 -9.30
C ILE A 19 -0.09 -5.04 -8.10
N LEU A 20 -0.45 -5.67 -6.98
CA LEU A 20 0.36 -5.75 -5.77
C LEU A 20 0.47 -7.21 -5.34
N GLU A 21 1.66 -7.61 -4.92
CA GLU A 21 1.94 -8.98 -4.49
C GLU A 21 2.66 -8.95 -3.14
N LYS A 22 1.98 -9.42 -2.09
CA LYS A 22 2.52 -9.60 -0.73
C LYS A 22 3.29 -8.38 -0.19
N VAL A 23 2.68 -7.21 -0.32
CA VAL A 23 3.26 -5.96 0.18
C VAL A 23 3.16 -5.92 1.70
N ASN A 24 4.31 -5.74 2.34
CA ASN A 24 4.45 -5.62 3.79
C ASN A 24 4.98 -4.23 4.13
N ILE A 25 4.24 -3.44 4.92
CA ILE A 25 4.65 -2.09 5.32
C ILE A 25 4.20 -1.76 6.76
N LYS A 26 4.97 -0.91 7.44
CA LYS A 26 4.58 -0.26 8.70
C LYS A 26 4.72 1.24 8.54
N ILE A 27 3.63 1.97 8.78
CA ILE A 27 3.56 3.43 8.67
C ILE A 27 3.36 3.99 10.08
N GLU A 28 4.42 4.56 10.63
CA GLU A 28 4.37 5.16 11.98
C GLU A 28 3.65 6.51 11.99
N SER A 29 2.87 6.77 13.04
CA SER A 29 2.23 8.06 13.28
C SER A 29 3.25 9.20 13.42
N GLY A 30 2.90 10.37 12.90
CA GLY A 30 3.71 11.60 13.01
C GLY A 30 4.85 11.72 11.99
N LYS A 31 4.93 10.81 11.01
CA LYS A 31 5.90 10.85 9.90
C LYS A 31 5.20 11.11 8.57
N ILE A 32 5.93 11.71 7.64
CA ILE A 32 5.51 11.89 6.24
C ILE A 32 6.19 10.81 5.41
N TYR A 33 5.40 10.09 4.62
CA TYR A 33 5.89 9.06 3.70
C TYR A 33 5.51 9.42 2.27
N ALA A 34 6.37 9.04 1.32
CA ALA A 34 6.12 9.16 -0.11
C ALA A 34 6.08 7.77 -0.75
N ILE A 35 5.07 7.51 -1.58
CA ILE A 35 5.00 6.30 -2.40
C ILE A 35 5.59 6.65 -3.77
N ILE A 36 6.74 6.05 -4.11
CA ILE A 36 7.48 6.32 -5.35
C ILE A 36 7.59 5.04 -6.20
N GLY A 37 7.79 5.22 -7.51
CA GLY A 37 7.89 4.11 -8.46
C GLY A 37 7.43 4.51 -9.86
N GLU A 38 7.70 3.66 -10.85
CA GLU A 38 7.35 3.88 -12.26
C GLU A 38 5.84 3.92 -12.52
N ASN A 39 5.42 4.46 -13.66
CA ASN A 39 4.02 4.42 -14.07
C ASN A 39 3.54 2.97 -14.21
N GLY A 40 2.37 2.66 -13.64
CA GLY A 40 1.84 1.29 -13.61
C GLY A 40 2.31 0.43 -12.43
N SER A 41 3.22 0.90 -11.58
CA SER A 41 3.76 0.11 -10.45
C SER A 41 2.79 -0.11 -9.27
N GLY A 42 1.50 0.19 -9.42
CA GLY A 42 0.50 -0.03 -8.36
C GLY A 42 0.41 1.05 -7.27
N LYS A 43 1.06 2.21 -7.41
CA LYS A 43 1.06 3.29 -6.37
C LYS A 43 -0.34 3.75 -5.97
N THR A 44 -1.18 4.10 -6.95
CA THR A 44 -2.55 4.56 -6.71
C THR A 44 -3.40 3.45 -6.09
N THR A 45 -3.26 2.22 -6.57
CA THR A 45 -3.93 1.04 -6.01
C THR A 45 -3.54 0.83 -4.55
N PHE A 46 -2.26 0.94 -4.21
CA PHE A 46 -1.78 0.82 -2.84
C PHE A 46 -2.34 1.94 -1.94
N ALA A 47 -2.33 3.19 -2.41
CA ALA A 47 -2.91 4.32 -1.68
C ALA A 47 -4.42 4.16 -1.43
N GLN A 48 -5.17 3.64 -2.40
CA GLN A 48 -6.60 3.35 -2.25
C GLN A 48 -6.86 2.29 -1.18
N LEU A 49 -6.09 1.20 -1.18
CA LEU A 49 -6.20 0.14 -0.16
C LEU A 49 -5.92 0.66 1.25
N LEU A 50 -4.91 1.52 1.42
CA LEU A 50 -4.62 2.15 2.71
C LEU A 50 -5.79 3.02 3.22
N CYS A 51 -6.57 3.60 2.31
CA CYS A 51 -7.73 4.44 2.62
C CYS A 51 -9.06 3.66 2.69
N GLY A 52 -9.05 2.35 2.46
CA GLY A 52 -10.24 1.49 2.50
C GLY A 52 -11.18 1.63 1.30
N ALA A 53 -10.66 2.04 0.13
CA ALA A 53 -11.40 2.14 -1.12
C ALA A 53 -11.35 0.87 -1.98
#